data_AF-A0AAV3K9G1-F1
#
_entry.id   AF-A0AAV3K9G1-F1
#
_cell.length_a   1.000
_cell.length_b   1.000
_cell.length_c   1.000
_cell.angle_alpha   90.00
_cell.angle_beta   90.00
_cell.angle_gamma   90.00
#
_symmetry.space_group_name_H-M   'P 1'
#
loop_
_entity.id
_entity.type
_entity.pdbx_description
1 polymer ?
#
loop_
_entity_poly.entity_id
_entity_poly.type
_entity_poly.pdbx_seq_one_letter_code
_entity_poly.pdbx_strand_id
1 'polypeptide(L)'
;MSHKSKEDIFNIIVHNLLEILPYLDTSTIALEQSMKDLGANSIDRADVLLSSMETLDLMFPLHEAGDLKNIGELVDFLHAKAQ
;
A
#
# COMPACT_ATOMS: atom_id res chain seq x y z
N MET A 1 -5.73 18.93 -7.23
CA MET A 1 -5.39 17.63 -6.61
C MET A 1 -6.60 16.74 -6.73
N SER A 2 -6.48 15.61 -7.43
CA SER A 2 -7.61 14.69 -7.60
C SER A 2 -7.72 13.84 -6.35
N HIS A 3 -8.80 14.01 -5.60
CA HIS A 3 -9.07 13.19 -4.44
C HIS A 3 -9.23 11.72 -4.86
N LYS A 4 -8.47 10.81 -4.27
CA LYS A 4 -8.57 9.38 -4.52
C LYS A 4 -9.43 8.75 -3.44
N SER A 5 -10.38 7.92 -3.85
CA SER A 5 -11.15 7.12 -2.90
C SER A 5 -10.26 6.07 -2.22
N LYS A 6 -10.72 5.50 -1.10
CA LYS A 6 -10.05 4.36 -0.47
C LYS A 6 -9.92 3.16 -1.43
N GLU A 7 -10.91 2.96 -2.30
CA GLU A 7 -10.89 1.92 -3.32
C GLU A 7 -9.78 2.18 -4.36
N ASP A 8 -9.62 3.43 -4.81
CA ASP A 8 -8.53 3.79 -5.71
C ASP A 8 -7.16 3.53 -5.07
N ILE A 9 -7.00 3.90 -3.80
CA ILE A 9 -5.76 3.70 -3.04
C ILE A 9 -5.47 2.21 -2.85
N PHE A 10 -6.49 1.42 -2.52
CA PHE A 10 -6.37 -0.02 -2.45
C PHE A 10 -5.88 -0.60 -3.77
N ASN A 11 -6.48 -0.20 -4.89
CA ASN A 11 -6.08 -0.65 -6.22
C ASN A 11 -4.64 -0.25 -6.58
N ILE A 12 -4.19 0.94 -6.17
CA ILE A 12 -2.80 1.38 -6.32
C ILE A 12 -1.85 0.48 -5.52
N ILE A 13 -2.17 0.21 -4.25
CA ILE A 13 -1.34 -0.67 -3.40
C ILE A 13 -1.28 -2.09 -3.99
N VAL A 14 -2.42 -2.64 -4.40
CA VAL A 14 -2.50 -3.97 -5.03
C VAL A 14 -1.66 -4.02 -6.30
N HIS A 15 -1.76 -3.00 -7.17
CA HIS A 15 -0.96 -2.90 -8.38
C HIS A 15 0.54 -2.91 -8.07
N ASN A 16 1.00 -2.01 -7.19
CA ASN A 16 2.41 -1.89 -6.80
C ASN A 16 2.92 -3.18 -6.13
N LEU A 17 2.08 -3.85 -5.34
CA LEU A 17 2.42 -5.13 -4.71
C LEU A 17 2.63 -6.23 -5.76
N LEU A 18 1.81 -6.27 -6.81
CA LEU A 18 1.94 -7.24 -7.90
C LEU A 18 3.14 -6.97 -8.82
N GLU A 19 3.58 -5.71 -8.93
CA GLU A 19 4.84 -5.40 -9.63
C GLU A 19 6.05 -6.02 -8.92
N ILE A 20 6.02 -6.06 -7.58
CA ILE A 20 7.11 -6.61 -6.75
C ILE A 20 6.96 -8.13 -6.56
N LEU A 21 5.74 -8.61 -6.34
CA LEU A 21 5.41 -10.02 -6.12
C LEU A 21 4.45 -10.54 -7.21
N PRO A 22 4.94 -10.71 -8.47
CA PRO A 22 4.08 -11.01 -9.64
C PRO A 22 3.46 -12.40 -9.62
N TYR A 23 3.86 -13.25 -8.66
CA TYR A 23 3.30 -14.59 -8.47
C TYR A 23 2.05 -14.60 -7.58
N LEU A 24 1.68 -13.46 -6.96
CA LEU A 24 0.47 -13.37 -6.15
C LEU A 24 -0.79 -13.37 -7.02
N ASP A 25 -1.81 -14.07 -6.55
CA ASP A 25 -3.14 -14.03 -7.13
C ASP A 25 -3.91 -12.86 -6.51
N THR A 26 -4.49 -11.99 -7.33
CA THR A 26 -5.25 -10.83 -6.88
C THR A 26 -6.42 -11.21 -5.97
N SER A 27 -6.99 -12.40 -6.14
CA SER A 27 -8.07 -12.92 -5.29
C SER A 27 -7.65 -13.22 -3.85
N THR A 28 -6.34 -13.33 -3.59
CA THR A 28 -5.78 -13.55 -2.24
C THR A 28 -5.49 -12.25 -1.48
N ILE A 29 -5.60 -11.10 -2.15
CA ILE A 29 -5.26 -9.80 -1.57
C ILE A 29 -6.53 -9.14 -1.03
N ALA A 30 -6.61 -9.00 0.29
CA ALA A 30 -7.72 -8.39 1.01
C ALA A 30 -7.22 -7.32 1.98
N LEU A 31 -8.11 -6.44 2.44
CA LEU A 31 -7.77 -5.33 3.36
C LEU A 31 -7.20 -5.84 4.68
N GLU A 32 -7.70 -6.96 5.18
CA GLU A 32 -7.30 -7.55 6.46
C GLU A 32 -5.91 -8.21 6.39
N GLN A 33 -5.38 -8.43 5.19
CA GLN A 33 -4.14 -9.16 4.98
C GLN A 33 -2.92 -8.28 5.24
N SER A 34 -1.93 -8.84 5.93
CA SER A 34 -0.60 -8.24 5.99
C SER A 34 0.17 -8.53 4.71
N MET A 35 0.86 -7.54 4.15
CA MET A 35 1.79 -7.77 3.04
C MET A 35 2.86 -8.81 3.41
N LYS A 36 3.25 -8.86 4.69
CA LYS A 36 4.20 -9.87 5.18
C LYS A 36 3.67 -11.29 5.01
N ASP A 37 2.38 -11.50 5.29
CA ASP A 37 1.74 -12.81 5.15
C ASP A 37 1.54 -13.18 3.67
N LEU A 38 1.52 -12.18 2.78
CA LEU A 38 1.59 -12.36 1.32
C LEU A 38 3.02 -12.59 0.82
N GLY A 39 4.01 -12.66 1.71
CA GLY A 39 5.42 -12.94 1.38
C GLY A 39 6.30 -11.70 1.18
N ALA A 40 5.78 -10.49 1.38
CA ALA A 40 6.57 -9.26 1.26
C ALA A 40 7.53 -9.10 2.45
N ASN A 41 8.83 -9.03 2.16
CA ASN A 41 9.84 -8.70 3.15
C ASN A 41 9.87 -7.18 3.44
N SER A 42 10.77 -6.72 4.30
CA SER A 42 10.80 -5.31 4.72
C SER A 42 11.17 -4.32 3.61
N ILE A 43 12.00 -4.75 2.64
CA ILE A 43 12.36 -3.94 1.47
C ILE A 43 11.14 -3.85 0.55
N ASP A 44 10.51 -4.98 0.24
CA ASP A 44 9.31 -5.03 -0.62
C ASP A 44 8.20 -4.10 -0.08
N ARG A 45 7.93 -4.13 1.22
CA ARG A 45 6.92 -3.25 1.84
C ARG A 45 7.27 -1.77 1.75
N ALA A 46 8.56 -1.43 1.87
CA ALA A 46 9.02 -0.05 1.71
C ALA A 46 8.89 0.42 0.26
N ASP A 47 9.18 -0.44 -0.71
CA ASP A 47 9.03 -0.14 -2.14
C ASP A 47 7.55 0.06 -2.51
N VAL A 48 6.64 -0.83 -2.05
CA VAL A 48 5.19 -0.63 -2.25
C VAL A 48 4.73 0.72 -1.70
N LEU A 49 5.18 1.08 -0.49
CA LEU A 49 4.83 2.35 0.14
C LEU A 49 5.35 3.53 -0.69
N LEU A 50 6.61 3.49 -1.14
CA LEU A 50 7.23 4.55 -1.91
C LEU A 50 6.55 4.75 -3.27
N SER A 51 6.28 3.67 -4.01
CA SER A 51 5.55 3.73 -5.29
C SER A 51 4.13 4.24 -5.12
N SER A 52 3.48 3.90 -4.01
CA SER A 52 2.13 4.40 -3.68
C SER A 52 2.16 5.89 -3.35
N MET A 53 3.18 6.35 -2.61
CA MET A 53 3.41 7.77 -2.33
C MET A 53 3.65 8.58 -3.61
N GLU A 54 4.50 8.08 -4.52
CA GLU A 54 4.76 8.71 -5.81
C GLU A 54 3.48 8.83 -6.65
N THR A 55 2.71 7.73 -6.74
CA THR A 55 1.44 7.71 -7.48
C THR A 55 0.41 8.69 -6.93
N LEU A 56 0.43 8.91 -5.61
CA LEU A 56 -0.51 9.78 -4.89
C LEU A 56 0.01 11.22 -4.71
N ASP A 57 1.22 11.53 -5.19
CA ASP A 57 1.91 12.82 -4.97
C ASP A 57 2.02 13.18 -3.47
N LEU A 58 2.36 12.18 -2.65
CA LEU A 58 2.52 12.31 -1.19
C LEU A 58 4.00 12.29 -0.78
N MET A 59 4.33 13.05 0.25
CA MET A 59 5.68 13.08 0.83
C MET A 59 5.60 13.07 2.36
N PHE A 60 6.09 12.00 2.97
CA PHE A 60 6.22 11.85 4.42
C PHE A 60 7.32 10.82 4.79
N PRO A 61 7.86 10.85 6.02
CA PRO A 61 8.82 9.84 6.48
C PRO A 61 8.24 8.43 6.55
N LEU A 62 8.95 7.42 6.02
CA LEU A 62 8.48 6.02 5.97
C LEU A 62 8.14 5.43 7.34
N HIS A 63 8.82 5.87 8.41
CA HIS A 63 8.58 5.35 9.75
C HIS A 63 7.16 5.65 10.27
N GLU A 64 6.46 6.64 9.71
CA GLU A 64 5.06 6.92 10.05
C GLU A 64 4.10 5.77 9.67
N ALA A 65 4.51 4.92 8.72
CA ALA A 65 3.76 3.73 8.31
C ALA A 65 4.29 2.43 8.95
N GLY A 66 5.28 2.52 9.86
CA GLY A 66 6.01 1.36 10.38
C GLY A 66 5.19 0.43 11.28
N ASP A 67 4.15 0.96 11.94
CA ASP A 67 3.30 0.22 12.88
C ASP A 67 2.03 -0.37 12.24
N LEU A 68 1.83 -0.13 10.94
CA LEU A 68 0.65 -0.61 10.21
C LEU A 68 0.72 -2.12 9.99
N LYS A 69 -0.40 -2.80 10.25
CA LYS A 69 -0.46 -4.27 10.33
C LYS A 69 -0.93 -4.93 9.04
N ASN A 70 -1.81 -4.27 8.31
CA ASN A 70 -2.46 -4.82 7.12
C ASN A 70 -2.66 -3.75 6.03
N ILE A 71 -3.11 -4.19 4.86
CA ILE A 71 -3.33 -3.34 3.70
C ILE A 71 -4.41 -2.28 3.99
N GLY A 72 -5.46 -2.62 4.74
CA GLY A 72 -6.53 -1.70 5.10
C GLY A 72 -6.05 -0.51 5.95
N GLU A 73 -5.21 -0.77 6.95
CA GLU A 73 -4.57 0.29 7.75
C GLU A 73 -3.69 1.21 6.88
N LEU A 74 -3.00 0.66 5.88
CA LEU A 74 -2.25 1.46 4.90
C LEU A 74 -3.16 2.29 3.99
N VAL A 75 -4.27 1.72 3.51
CA VAL A 75 -5.27 2.45 2.73
C VAL A 75 -5.80 3.64 3.52
N ASP A 76 -6.19 3.41 4.77
CA ASP A 76 -6.71 4.46 5.64
C ASP A 76 -5.67 5.54 5.92
N PHE A 77 -4.43 5.16 6.17
CA PHE A 77 -3.32 6.07 6.40
C PHE A 77 -3.04 6.96 5.17
N LEU A 78 -2.91 6.36 3.98
CA LEU A 78 -2.67 7.12 2.74
C LEU A 78 -3.86 7.99 2.35
N HIS A 79 -5.09 7.50 2.56
CA HIS A 79 -6.29 8.29 2.30
C HIS A 79 -6.35 9.53 3.20
N ALA A 80 -5.96 9.40 4.47
CA ALA A 80 -5.88 10.53 5.39
C ALA A 80 -4.79 11.55 5.01
N LYS A 81 -3.66 11.08 4.46
CA LYS A 81 -2.57 11.94 3.96
C LYS A 81 -2.92 12.69 2.68
N ALA A 82 -3.83 12.14 1.86
CA ALA A 82 -4.26 12.71 0.57
C ALA A 82 -5.44 13.70 0.68
N GLN A 83 -5.90 14.03 1.89
CA GLN A 83 -6.89 15.09 2.15
C GLN A 83 -6.22 16.47 2.17
#